data_AF-A0A7K4D628-F1
#
_entry.id   AF-A0A7K4D628-F1
#
_cell.length_a   1.000
_cell.length_b   1.000
_cell.length_c   1.000
_cell.angle_alpha   90.00
_cell.angle_beta   90.00
_cell.angle_gamma   90.00
#
_symmetry.space_group_name_H-M   'P 1'
#
loop_
_entity.id
_entity.type
_entity.pdbx_description
1 polymer ?
#
loop_
_entity_poly.entity_id
_entity_poly.type
_entity_poly.pdbx_seq_one_letter_code
_entity_poly.pdbx_strand_id
1 'polypeptide(L)'
;MYAQIEQALERIDSSSKQNQEKIKAILKRYAAGEVDIDEAYYDLLEGGLIPMPQRCGMYAKVSSTAKDEVRLKEKIKKAFSL
;
A
#
# COMPACT_ATOMS: atom_id res chain seq x y z
N MET A 1 -2.08 -8.42 -1.29
CA MET A 1 -1.56 -7.06 -1.58
C MET A 1 -2.10 -6.05 -0.58
N TYR A 2 -3.42 -5.81 -0.51
CA TYR A 2 -4.06 -4.89 0.45
C TYR A 2 -3.53 -4.96 1.88
N ALA A 3 -3.49 -6.15 2.50
CA ALA A 3 -3.01 -6.30 3.88
C ALA A 3 -1.54 -5.84 4.08
N GLN A 4 -0.66 -6.03 3.08
CA GLN A 4 0.73 -5.58 3.18
C GLN A 4 0.81 -4.05 3.07
N ILE A 5 -0.03 -3.45 2.23
CA ILE A 5 -0.14 -1.99 2.12
C ILE A 5 -0.73 -1.38 3.38
N GLU A 6 -1.74 -2.00 3.97
CA GLU A 6 -2.30 -1.60 5.27
C GLU A 6 -1.23 -1.66 6.37
N GLN A 7 -0.45 -2.74 6.41
CA GLN A 7 0.67 -2.84 7.36
C GLN A 7 1.74 -1.76 7.13
N ALA A 8 2.02 -1.40 5.87
CA ALA A 8 2.93 -0.31 5.54
C ALA A 8 2.40 1.03 6.07
N LEU A 9 1.09 1.26 5.94
CA LEU A 9 0.41 2.45 6.45
C LEU A 9 0.47 2.51 7.99
N GLU A 10 0.24 1.39 8.67
CA GLU A 10 0.28 1.31 10.14
C GLU A 10 1.71 1.48 10.71
N ARG A 11 2.73 1.06 9.96
CA ARG A 11 4.14 1.13 10.38
C ARG A 11 4.87 2.35 9.85
N ILE A 12 4.16 3.28 9.21
CA ILE A 12 4.78 4.44 8.57
C ILE A 12 5.54 5.26 9.62
N ASP A 13 4.96 5.52 10.79
CA ASP A 13 5.59 6.30 11.86
C ASP A 13 6.83 5.64 12.46
N SER A 14 6.96 4.31 12.32
CA SER A 14 8.13 3.53 12.75
C SER A 14 9.22 3.43 11.68
N SER A 15 8.96 3.89 10.45
CA SER A 15 9.90 3.87 9.34
C SER A 15 10.82 5.11 9.34
N SER A 16 11.94 5.05 8.63
CA SER A 16 12.81 6.22 8.43
C SER A 16 12.06 7.35 7.71
N LYS A 17 12.45 8.61 7.95
CA LYS A 17 11.82 9.78 7.29
C LYS A 17 11.78 9.64 5.76
N GLN A 18 12.86 9.17 5.16
CA GLN A 18 12.94 8.92 3.72
C GLN A 18 11.91 7.86 3.27
N ASN A 19 11.75 6.78 4.03
CA ASN A 19 10.77 5.73 3.71
C ASN A 19 9.34 6.23 3.93
N GLN A 20 9.10 7.03 4.98
CA GLN A 20 7.81 7.67 5.23
C GLN A 20 7.37 8.53 4.05
N GLU A 21 8.27 9.36 3.52
CA GLU A 21 7.98 10.23 2.38
C GLU A 21 7.66 9.41 1.12
N LYS A 22 8.43 8.35 0.85
CA LYS A 22 8.18 7.46 -0.30
C LYS A 22 6.84 6.71 -0.17
N ILE A 23 6.55 6.14 1.01
CA ILE A 23 5.28 5.46 1.28
C ILE A 23 4.11 6.44 1.08
N LYS A 24 4.21 7.65 1.66
CA LYS A 24 3.19 8.70 1.48
C LYS A 24 2.98 9.04 0.00
N ALA A 25 4.05 9.23 -0.77
CA ALA A 25 3.95 9.59 -2.17
C ALA A 25 3.22 8.51 -2.99
N ILE A 26 3.61 7.24 -2.85
CA ILE A 26 3.01 6.13 -3.59
C ILE A 26 1.53 5.95 -3.20
N LEU A 27 1.24 5.95 -1.91
CA LEU A 27 -0.14 5.75 -1.42
C LEU A 27 -1.07 6.93 -1.74
N LYS A 28 -0.55 8.16 -1.80
CA LYS A 28 -1.32 9.32 -2.27
C LYS A 28 -1.74 9.17 -3.73
N ARG A 29 -0.81 8.77 -4.61
CA ARG A 29 -1.10 8.52 -6.04
C ARG A 29 -2.17 7.43 -6.20
N TYR A 30 -2.06 6.35 -5.44
CA TYR A 30 -3.07 5.29 -5.41
C TYR A 30 -4.44 5.79 -4.92
N ALA A 31 -4.47 6.58 -3.84
CA ALA A 31 -5.72 7.14 -3.31
C ALA A 31 -6.37 8.18 -4.24
N ALA A 32 -5.58 8.85 -5.06
CA ALA A 32 -6.02 9.74 -6.14
C ALA A 32 -6.51 8.97 -7.38
N GLY A 33 -6.22 7.68 -7.48
CA GLY A 33 -6.54 6.86 -8.65
C GLY A 33 -5.57 7.08 -9.83
N GLU A 34 -4.39 7.66 -9.56
CA GLU A 34 -3.34 7.85 -10.57
C GLU A 34 -2.62 6.54 -10.93
N VAL A 35 -2.58 5.61 -9.98
CA VAL A 35 -2.00 4.26 -10.15
C VAL A 35 -2.95 3.24 -9.57
N ASP A 36 -2.91 2.03 -10.12
CA ASP A 36 -3.71 0.91 -9.62
C ASP A 36 -3.07 0.26 -8.36
N ILE A 37 -3.78 -0.71 -7.76
CA ILE A 37 -3.31 -1.40 -6.56
C ILE A 37 -2.05 -2.24 -6.83
N ASP A 38 -1.96 -2.87 -7.99
CA ASP A 38 -0.80 -3.66 -8.41
C ASP A 38 0.40 -2.73 -8.60
N GLU A 39 0.27 -1.63 -9.36
CA GLU A 39 1.33 -0.62 -9.50
C GLU A 39 1.82 -0.09 -8.14
N ALA A 40 0.91 0.33 -7.26
CA ALA A 40 1.27 0.82 -5.93
C ALA A 40 1.96 -0.27 -5.08
N TYR A 41 1.53 -1.52 -5.21
CA TYR A 41 2.15 -2.66 -4.53
C TYR A 41 3.59 -2.88 -4.99
N TYR A 42 3.83 -2.88 -6.30
CA TYR A 42 5.17 -3.06 -6.86
C TYR A 42 6.09 -1.87 -6.56
N ASP A 43 5.60 -0.63 -6.65
CA ASP A 43 6.37 0.56 -6.26
C ASP A 43 6.85 0.47 -4.79
N LEU A 44 5.98 0.03 -3.89
CA LEU A 44 6.33 -0.19 -2.49
C LEU A 44 7.33 -1.35 -2.31
N LEU A 45 7.18 -2.41 -3.10
CA LEU A 45 8.03 -3.59 -3.05
C LEU A 45 9.46 -3.27 -3.56
N GLU A 46 9.57 -2.64 -4.72
CA GLU A 46 10.83 -2.20 -5.33
C GLU A 46 11.54 -1.16 -4.45
N GLY A 47 10.77 -0.29 -3.79
CA GLY A 47 11.30 0.65 -2.82
C GLY A 47 11.79 0.02 -1.51
N GLY A 48 11.60 -1.28 -1.30
CA GLY A 48 11.89 -1.96 -0.03
C GLY A 48 11.04 -1.46 1.13
N LEU A 49 9.88 -0.87 0.84
CA LEU A 49 8.96 -0.23 1.79
C LEU A 49 7.97 -1.23 2.38
N ILE A 50 7.75 -2.33 1.67
CA ILE A 50 7.05 -3.52 2.17
C ILE A 50 7.96 -4.75 2.06
N PRO A 51 7.82 -5.71 2.99
CA PRO A 51 8.63 -6.92 2.93
C PRO A 51 8.30 -7.75 1.69
N MET A 52 9.34 -8.28 1.05
CA MET A 52 9.14 -9.21 -0.06
C MET A 52 8.44 -10.47 0.44
N PRO A 53 7.36 -10.93 -0.23
CA PRO A 53 6.65 -12.12 0.19
C PRO A 53 7.58 -13.35 0.10
N GLN A 54 7.87 -13.97 1.24
CA GLN A 54 8.82 -15.11 1.34
C GLN A 54 8.30 -16.42 0.74
N ARG A 55 7.02 -16.48 0.34
CA ARG A 55 6.44 -17.66 -0.31
C ARG A 55 5.85 -17.26 -1.66
N CYS A 56 6.45 -17.75 -2.75
CA CYS A 56 5.81 -17.93 -4.06
C CYS A 56 4.71 -19.02 -4.03
N GLY A 57 4.07 -19.25 -2.88
CA GLY A 57 2.87 -20.06 -2.82
C GLY A 57 1.77 -19.20 -3.39
N MET A 58 1.32 -19.53 -4.61
CA MET A 58 0.16 -18.97 -5.30
C MET A 58 -0.75 -18.27 -4.29
N TYR A 59 -0.66 -16.94 -4.21
CA TYR A 59 -1.66 -16.16 -3.51
C TYR A 59 -2.94 -16.52 -4.25
N ALA A 60 -3.77 -17.37 -3.63
CA ALA A 60 -5.13 -17.59 -4.07
C ALA A 60 -5.66 -16.19 -4.33
N LYS A 61 -6.04 -15.93 -5.59
CA LYS A 61 -6.46 -14.63 -6.09
C LYS A 61 -7.57 -14.18 -5.16
N VAL A 62 -7.22 -13.49 -4.08
CA VAL A 62 -8.17 -12.97 -3.12
C VAL A 62 -8.91 -11.98 -3.98
N SER A 63 -10.11 -12.37 -4.38
CA SER A 63 -11.01 -11.57 -5.20
C SER A 63 -11.17 -10.27 -4.45
N SER A 64 -10.32 -9.31 -4.79
CA SER A 64 -10.21 -8.05 -4.11
C SER A 64 -11.49 -7.36 -4.46
N THR A 65 -12.39 -7.28 -3.49
CA THR A 65 -13.71 -6.75 -3.77
C THR A 65 -13.58 -5.24 -3.87
N ALA A 66 -14.42 -4.58 -4.66
CA ALA A 66 -14.47 -3.12 -4.71
C ALA A 66 -14.60 -2.49 -3.31
N LYS A 67 -15.14 -3.23 -2.32
CA LYS A 67 -15.21 -2.82 -0.91
C LYS A 67 -13.85 -2.72 -0.24
N ASP A 68 -12.93 -3.65 -0.51
CA ASP A 68 -11.56 -3.62 0.04
C ASP A 68 -10.78 -2.43 -0.53
N GLU A 69 -10.97 -2.15 -1.81
CA GLU A 69 -10.37 -0.99 -2.47
C GLU A 69 -10.83 0.33 -1.85
N VAL A 70 -12.15 0.51 -1.74
CA VAL A 70 -12.75 1.71 -1.14
C VAL A 70 -12.27 1.88 0.29
N ARG A 71 -12.29 0.81 1.09
CA ARG A 71 -11.84 0.84 2.48
C ARG A 71 -10.38 1.24 2.61
N LEU A 72 -9.50 0.73 1.75
CA LEU A 72 -8.09 1.09 1.76
C LEU A 72 -7.89 2.56 1.38
N LYS A 73 -8.54 3.03 0.32
CA LYS A 73 -8.47 4.42 -0.13
C LYS A 73 -8.96 5.38 0.98
N GLU A 74 -10.05 5.05 1.67
CA GLU A 74 -10.52 5.84 2.81
C GLU A 74 -9.53 5.87 3.97
N LYS A 75 -8.90 4.74 4.31
CA LYS A 75 -7.86 4.70 5.35
C LYS A 75 -6.68 5.60 5.00
N ILE A 76 -6.22 5.54 3.76
CA ILE A 76 -5.11 6.37 3.26
C ILE A 76 -5.48 7.86 3.33
N LYS A 77 -6.69 8.23 2.88
CA LYS A 77 -7.17 9.61 2.94
C LYS A 77 -7.21 10.15 4.37
N LYS A 78 -7.75 9.35 5.31
CA LYS A 78 -7.77 9.69 6.74
C LYS A 78 -6.36 9.84 7.32
N ALA A 79 -5.46 8.91 6.99
CA ALA A 79 -4.09 8.90 7.50
C ALA A 79 -3.25 10.10 7.01
N PHE A 80 -3.53 10.60 5.80
CA PHE A 80 -2.77 11.71 5.20
C PHE A 80 -3.51 13.03 5.13
N SER A 81 -4.74 13.09 5.67
CA SER A 81 -5.62 14.26 5.60
C SER A 81 -5.79 14.79 4.17
N LEU A 82 -6.00 13.87 3.22
CA LEU A 82 -6.36 14.15 1.82
C LEU A 82 -7.88 14.32 1.69
#